data_AF-A0A2S2QX15-F1
#
_entry.id   AF-A0A2S2QX15-F1
#
_cell.length_a   1.000
_cell.length_b   1.000
_cell.length_c   1.000
_cell.angle_alpha   90.00
_cell.angle_beta   90.00
_cell.angle_gamma   90.00
#
_symmetry.space_group_name_H-M   'P 1'
#
loop_
_entity.id
_entity.type
_entity.pdbx_description
1 polymer ?
#
loop_
_entity_poly.entity_id
_entity_poly.type
_entity_poly.pdbx_seq_one_letter_code
_entity_poly.pdbx_strand_id
1 'polypeptide(L)'
;MFNMSKTKLLILSLMVIKPICSTNDYTKLIKVGDTVETYVKRMKNRDLPNLGESYEEFTKNCKNSDFTLDEYEKLMDSFPIIYELLDSFARRKQGSITYEDENLNYLIEYYPEVYESYSEYIKRIENKEDSRKSKSVRKSSNSSENSAKTEFILTHDMFRNLKRIFPNIGESYENYILRIKQYGIKGLSLDYFSSFITLIPKRHESLTSYLSRFKVGHAFIIMNNWKIPRKVDTYIGLKRLIPRLGESYLEYEKRMTEIDLSSMQLDIFNTFQKLYPQLNEEFRQYSFRNNSFDYSKIIYLDELQQVEFTLLKRRLPILFENFDAYKSRIMEYDNDNDSTIVYEEFYNARRMYPKLSESYNEYSKRLSDLSLEIWSENFFLEFKMNYPQIDYSYEDLHKNTNAPMLGLTYAEYGNHVQLDRNKFEILKTKTPVPFRVYQYYKYKMFLQNIQPLEEDDHEDFKKVFIKQCETYADYCSRMESYGIQPMTKGSVVLFKQTIPRNWEEDFQEYEIIGNYFNLSNMKAYDEIEFTVFKNIAPYAHEKYVTYSTYTSRVKNSVIKCKIQLNDKEFSDLISKYPKINETRVKYVERLISFC
;
A
#
# COMPACT_ATOMS: atom_id res chain seq x y z
N MET A 1 -25.32 42.49 -39.43
CA MET A 1 -24.42 41.40 -39.89
C MET A 1 -23.08 41.63 -39.22
N PHE A 2 -22.54 40.83 -38.29
CA PHE A 2 -22.75 39.43 -37.94
C PHE A 2 -23.33 39.24 -36.52
N ASN A 3 -24.35 38.38 -36.42
CA ASN A 3 -24.87 37.78 -35.20
C ASN A 3 -23.80 36.84 -34.62
N MET A 4 -23.11 37.25 -33.55
CA MET A 4 -22.44 36.29 -32.68
C MET A 4 -23.48 35.74 -31.70
N SER A 5 -23.74 34.43 -31.79
CA SER A 5 -24.80 33.78 -31.00
C SER A 5 -24.53 33.89 -29.51
N LYS A 6 -25.62 34.05 -28.75
CA LYS A 6 -25.71 34.14 -27.29
C LYS A 6 -25.01 33.01 -26.53
N THR A 7 -24.54 31.99 -27.23
CA THR A 7 -23.88 30.82 -26.71
C THR A 7 -22.35 30.91 -26.65
N LYS A 8 -21.73 31.74 -27.50
CA LYS A 8 -20.30 32.10 -27.33
C LYS A 8 -20.06 32.97 -26.10
N LEU A 9 -21.07 33.76 -25.73
CA LEU A 9 -21.11 34.54 -24.48
C LEU A 9 -21.25 33.64 -23.24
N LEU A 10 -21.93 32.49 -23.34
CA LEU A 10 -22.06 31.54 -22.23
C LEU A 10 -20.70 30.94 -21.84
N ILE A 11 -19.83 30.59 -22.78
CA ILE A 11 -18.49 30.02 -22.53
C ILE A 11 -17.59 30.98 -21.77
N LEU A 12 -17.53 32.22 -22.25
CA LEU A 12 -16.79 33.32 -21.63
C LEU A 12 -17.36 33.63 -20.24
N SER A 13 -18.68 33.49 -20.10
CA SER A 13 -19.37 33.58 -18.82
C SER A 13 -19.20 32.33 -17.95
N LEU A 14 -18.45 31.28 -18.31
CA LEU A 14 -18.23 30.11 -17.45
C LEU A 14 -16.77 29.96 -17.03
N MET A 15 -15.86 30.57 -17.79
CA MET A 15 -14.59 31.00 -17.22
C MET A 15 -14.79 32.13 -16.21
N VAL A 16 -15.91 32.88 -16.28
CA VAL A 16 -16.25 34.03 -15.41
C VAL A 16 -17.78 34.19 -15.36
N ILE A 17 -18.49 33.36 -14.58
CA ILE A 17 -19.97 33.30 -14.32
C ILE A 17 -20.74 34.61 -14.62
N LYS A 18 -21.92 34.57 -15.30
CA LYS A 18 -23.04 35.55 -15.21
C LYS A 18 -24.38 34.95 -15.73
N PRO A 19 -25.37 34.60 -14.87
CA PRO A 19 -26.73 34.19 -15.21
C PRO A 19 -27.61 35.35 -15.71
N ILE A 20 -28.69 34.95 -16.36
CA ILE A 20 -29.94 35.70 -16.54
C ILE A 20 -31.00 34.73 -15.98
N CYS A 21 -31.44 34.87 -14.71
CA CYS A 21 -32.43 35.83 -14.27
C CYS A 21 -32.15 36.36 -12.84
N SER A 22 -31.42 37.48 -12.74
CA SER A 22 -31.58 38.46 -11.65
C SER A 22 -30.84 39.74 -12.06
N THR A 23 -31.25 40.87 -11.48
CA THR A 23 -30.75 42.24 -11.74
C THR A 23 -29.26 42.47 -11.50
N ASN A 24 -28.50 41.47 -11.05
CA ASN A 24 -27.08 41.63 -10.74
C ASN A 24 -26.23 41.52 -12.02
N ASP A 25 -24.91 41.76 -11.96
CA ASP A 25 -23.88 41.63 -13.02
C ASP A 25 -22.74 40.76 -12.47
N TYR A 26 -22.42 39.62 -13.09
CA TYR A 26 -21.47 38.65 -12.59
C TYR A 26 -20.22 38.45 -13.47
N THR A 27 -20.06 39.20 -14.58
CA THR A 27 -18.92 39.26 -15.54
C THR A 27 -17.51 39.47 -14.94
N LYS A 28 -17.38 39.38 -13.62
CA LYS A 28 -16.21 39.62 -12.78
C LYS A 28 -15.87 38.43 -11.84
N LEU A 29 -16.45 37.25 -12.01
CA LEU A 29 -16.31 36.13 -11.05
C LEU A 29 -14.92 35.49 -10.95
N ILE A 30 -14.20 35.40 -12.05
CA ILE A 30 -12.78 35.07 -12.13
C ILE A 30 -12.14 36.11 -13.05
N LYS A 31 -11.02 36.71 -12.67
CA LYS A 31 -10.25 37.59 -13.54
C LYS A 31 -8.92 36.92 -13.83
N VAL A 32 -8.42 37.08 -15.05
CA VAL A 32 -7.06 36.66 -15.40
C VAL A 32 -6.09 37.35 -14.45
N GLY A 33 -5.36 36.58 -13.63
CA GLY A 33 -4.47 37.09 -12.57
C GLY A 33 -5.08 37.15 -11.17
N ASP A 34 -6.29 36.63 -10.94
CA ASP A 34 -6.83 36.46 -9.60
C ASP A 34 -6.05 35.42 -8.79
N THR A 35 -5.84 35.70 -7.51
CA THR A 35 -5.41 34.69 -6.54
C THR A 35 -6.62 33.89 -6.07
N VAL A 36 -6.39 32.71 -5.52
CA VAL A 36 -7.49 31.89 -4.96
C VAL A 36 -8.20 32.60 -3.81
N GLU A 37 -7.48 33.39 -3.02
CA GLU A 37 -8.07 34.21 -1.97
C GLU A 37 -9.02 35.28 -2.53
N THR A 38 -8.65 35.94 -3.64
CA THR A 38 -9.53 36.94 -4.29
C THR A 38 -10.70 36.28 -5.01
N TYR A 39 -10.59 35.03 -5.42
CA TYR A 39 -11.69 34.22 -5.92
C TYR A 39 -12.65 33.83 -4.78
N VAL A 40 -12.17 33.14 -3.75
CA VAL A 40 -13.00 32.65 -2.63
C VAL A 40 -13.74 33.81 -1.95
N LYS A 41 -13.05 34.92 -1.69
CA LYS A 41 -13.66 36.13 -1.11
C LYS A 41 -14.79 36.67 -1.98
N ARG A 42 -14.68 36.55 -3.30
CA ARG A 42 -15.67 37.06 -4.25
C ARG A 42 -16.86 36.14 -4.43
N MET A 43 -16.64 34.82 -4.43
CA MET A 43 -17.72 33.84 -4.39
C MET A 43 -18.57 34.06 -3.15
N LYS A 44 -17.91 34.18 -1.99
CA LYS A 44 -18.56 34.48 -0.71
C LYS A 44 -19.30 35.82 -0.71
N ASN A 45 -18.70 36.89 -1.23
CA ASN A 45 -19.34 38.21 -1.30
C ASN A 45 -20.54 38.28 -2.26
N ARG A 46 -20.71 37.28 -3.13
CA ARG A 46 -21.79 37.21 -4.13
C ARG A 46 -22.78 36.10 -3.82
N ASP A 47 -22.64 35.44 -2.68
CA ASP A 47 -23.45 34.28 -2.27
C ASP A 47 -23.48 33.18 -3.33
N LEU A 48 -22.32 32.85 -3.91
CA LEU A 48 -22.16 31.83 -4.95
C LEU A 48 -21.37 30.62 -4.44
N PRO A 49 -21.69 29.40 -4.93
CA PRO A 49 -21.00 28.18 -4.54
C PRO A 49 -19.57 28.14 -5.06
N ASN A 50 -18.65 27.58 -4.28
CA ASN A 50 -17.29 27.32 -4.74
C ASN A 50 -17.25 26.13 -5.71
N LEU A 51 -16.15 26.01 -6.44
CA LEU A 51 -15.91 24.93 -7.38
C LEU A 51 -16.12 23.54 -6.75
N GLY A 52 -17.11 22.80 -7.23
CA GLY A 52 -17.46 21.44 -6.80
C GLY A 52 -18.10 21.31 -5.41
N GLU A 53 -18.44 22.41 -4.73
CA GLU A 53 -19.21 22.42 -3.49
C GLU A 53 -20.58 21.76 -3.72
N SER A 54 -21.11 20.98 -2.78
CA SER A 54 -22.45 20.39 -2.93
C SER A 54 -23.56 21.41 -2.65
N TYR A 55 -24.80 21.15 -3.09
CA TYR A 55 -25.91 22.07 -2.83
C TYR A 55 -26.20 22.19 -1.33
N GLU A 56 -26.07 21.09 -0.59
CA GLU A 56 -26.23 21.05 0.86
C GLU A 56 -25.13 21.85 1.57
N GLU A 57 -23.87 21.68 1.16
CA GLU A 57 -22.74 22.46 1.70
C GLU A 57 -22.94 23.97 1.42
N PHE A 58 -23.31 24.32 0.19
CA PHE A 58 -23.56 25.69 -0.23
C PHE A 58 -24.69 26.37 0.57
N THR A 59 -25.84 25.71 0.70
CA THR A 59 -27.00 26.25 1.44
C THR A 59 -26.73 26.40 2.93
N LYS A 60 -25.92 25.50 3.51
CA LYS A 60 -25.46 25.64 4.90
C LYS A 60 -24.52 26.83 5.09
N ASN A 61 -23.67 27.10 4.10
CA ASN A 61 -22.67 28.16 4.13
C ASN A 61 -23.26 29.55 3.78
N CYS A 62 -24.32 29.60 2.96
CA CYS A 62 -25.00 30.84 2.54
C CYS A 62 -26.42 30.92 3.12
N LYS A 63 -26.56 31.47 4.32
CA LYS A 63 -27.85 31.54 5.06
C LYS A 63 -28.96 32.37 4.39
N ASN A 64 -28.64 33.22 3.40
CA ASN A 64 -29.56 34.18 2.77
C ASN A 64 -29.51 34.14 1.23
N SER A 65 -29.09 33.04 0.59
CA SER A 65 -29.01 33.03 -0.88
C SER A 65 -30.41 32.86 -1.51
N ASP A 66 -30.83 33.81 -2.34
CA ASP A 66 -31.97 33.69 -3.26
C ASP A 66 -31.67 32.73 -4.44
N PHE A 67 -30.65 31.88 -4.31
CA PHE A 67 -30.10 31.08 -5.39
C PHE A 67 -30.92 29.79 -5.56
N THR A 68 -31.65 29.71 -6.66
CA THR A 68 -32.53 28.56 -6.93
C THR A 68 -31.71 27.30 -7.23
N LEU A 69 -32.29 26.11 -6.98
CA LEU A 69 -31.64 24.84 -7.35
C LEU A 69 -31.31 24.77 -8.85
N ASP A 70 -32.18 25.30 -9.72
CA ASP A 70 -31.96 25.35 -11.17
C ASP A 70 -30.78 26.25 -11.57
N GLU A 71 -30.63 27.41 -10.92
CA GLU A 71 -29.47 28.29 -11.13
C GLU A 71 -28.17 27.65 -10.65
N TYR A 72 -28.24 26.93 -9.52
CA TYR A 72 -27.13 26.14 -9.01
C TYR A 72 -26.72 25.02 -9.96
N GLU A 73 -27.67 24.21 -10.44
CA GLU A 73 -27.38 23.13 -11.38
C GLU A 73 -26.79 23.66 -12.70
N LYS A 74 -27.34 24.75 -13.25
CA LYS A 74 -26.79 25.41 -14.46
C LYS A 74 -25.35 25.88 -14.27
N LEU A 75 -25.07 26.43 -13.09
CA LEU A 75 -23.73 26.87 -12.72
C LEU A 75 -22.79 25.67 -12.52
N MET A 76 -23.16 24.67 -11.75
CA MET A 76 -22.25 23.56 -11.43
C MET A 76 -21.96 22.69 -12.64
N ASP A 77 -22.96 22.42 -13.46
CA ASP A 77 -22.79 21.67 -14.71
C ASP A 77 -21.83 22.39 -15.67
N SER A 78 -21.54 23.69 -15.46
CA SER A 78 -20.61 24.49 -16.26
C SER A 78 -19.14 24.19 -16.05
N PHE A 79 -18.79 23.45 -15.01
CA PHE A 79 -17.42 23.06 -14.77
C PHE A 79 -17.10 21.77 -15.55
N PRO A 80 -15.95 21.72 -16.25
CA PRO A 80 -15.50 20.49 -16.86
C PRO A 80 -15.11 19.49 -15.76
N ILE A 81 -15.38 18.21 -16.01
CA ILE A 81 -14.98 17.11 -15.14
C ILE A 81 -13.49 16.78 -15.42
N ILE A 82 -12.75 16.31 -14.42
CA ILE A 82 -11.35 15.89 -14.62
C ILE A 82 -11.29 14.84 -15.76
N TYR A 83 -10.35 15.04 -16.69
CA TYR A 83 -10.17 14.25 -17.93
C TYR A 83 -11.34 14.26 -18.92
N GLU A 84 -12.34 15.13 -18.75
CA GLU A 84 -13.42 15.26 -19.70
C GLU A 84 -12.93 15.85 -21.04
N LEU A 85 -13.27 15.18 -22.14
CA LEU A 85 -12.98 15.69 -23.48
C LEU A 85 -13.90 16.87 -23.83
N LEU A 86 -13.39 17.79 -24.66
CA LEU A 86 -14.14 18.95 -25.15
C LEU A 86 -15.51 18.60 -25.73
N ASP A 87 -15.58 17.56 -26.55
CA ASP A 87 -16.82 17.13 -27.18
C ASP A 87 -17.81 16.54 -26.16
N SER A 88 -17.33 15.93 -25.07
CA SER A 88 -18.18 15.48 -23.95
C SER A 88 -18.80 16.70 -23.28
N PHE A 89 -17.94 17.65 -22.92
CA PHE A 89 -18.35 18.84 -22.22
C PHE A 89 -19.31 19.68 -23.07
N ALA A 90 -19.04 19.83 -24.37
CA ALA A 90 -19.93 20.48 -25.32
C ALA A 90 -21.28 19.76 -25.47
N ARG A 91 -21.31 18.42 -25.44
CA ARG A 91 -22.54 17.62 -25.48
C ARG A 91 -23.38 17.80 -24.21
N ARG A 92 -22.77 17.82 -23.02
CA ARG A 92 -23.47 18.15 -21.75
C ARG A 92 -24.15 19.52 -21.83
N LYS A 93 -23.58 20.44 -22.61
CA LYS A 93 -24.03 21.83 -22.73
C LYS A 93 -25.12 22.11 -23.77
N GLN A 94 -25.52 21.13 -24.58
CA GLN A 94 -26.54 21.27 -25.65
C GLN A 94 -26.52 22.65 -26.34
N GLY A 95 -25.53 22.83 -27.24
CA GLY A 95 -25.57 23.83 -28.29
C GLY A 95 -24.45 24.86 -28.21
N SER A 96 -23.66 24.97 -29.27
CA SER A 96 -22.95 26.19 -29.72
C SER A 96 -21.85 26.79 -28.83
N ILE A 97 -21.06 25.94 -28.19
CA ILE A 97 -19.82 26.38 -27.56
C ILE A 97 -18.61 26.01 -28.43
N THR A 98 -17.84 27.00 -28.87
CA THR A 98 -16.52 26.83 -29.51
C THR A 98 -15.48 27.38 -28.53
N TYR A 99 -14.70 26.49 -27.92
CA TYR A 99 -13.57 26.86 -27.06
C TYR A 99 -12.39 27.28 -27.94
N GLU A 100 -11.60 28.23 -27.46
CA GLU A 100 -10.22 28.33 -27.93
C GLU A 100 -9.42 27.26 -27.19
N ASP A 101 -8.77 26.36 -27.93
CA ASP A 101 -8.03 25.21 -27.37
C ASP A 101 -7.04 25.62 -26.28
N GLU A 102 -6.47 26.82 -26.38
CA GLU A 102 -5.49 27.37 -25.42
C GLU A 102 -6.06 27.54 -24.00
N ASN A 103 -7.33 27.97 -23.86
CA ASN A 103 -7.95 28.23 -22.55
C ASN A 103 -8.31 26.94 -21.81
N LEU A 104 -8.74 25.91 -22.55
CA LEU A 104 -9.00 24.61 -21.95
C LEU A 104 -7.70 23.88 -21.62
N ASN A 105 -6.70 23.95 -22.50
CA ASN A 105 -5.37 23.40 -22.23
C ASN A 105 -4.76 24.05 -20.98
N TYR A 106 -4.96 25.35 -20.79
CA TYR A 106 -4.60 26.03 -19.55
C TYR A 106 -5.34 25.41 -18.35
N LEU A 107 -6.66 25.31 -18.35
CA LEU A 107 -7.42 24.69 -17.24
C LEU A 107 -6.98 23.25 -16.93
N ILE A 108 -6.80 22.41 -17.95
CA ILE A 108 -6.35 21.02 -17.82
C ILE A 108 -4.96 20.92 -17.19
N GLU A 109 -4.10 21.93 -17.34
CA GLU A 109 -2.77 21.94 -16.71
C GLU A 109 -2.80 22.20 -15.20
N TYR A 110 -3.85 22.87 -14.69
CA TYR A 110 -4.01 23.24 -13.26
C TYR A 110 -5.09 22.43 -12.54
N TYR A 111 -5.82 21.58 -13.26
CA TYR A 111 -6.75 20.64 -12.64
C TYR A 111 -5.99 19.61 -11.79
N PRO A 112 -6.61 19.12 -10.71
CA PRO A 112 -6.13 17.96 -9.98
C PRO A 112 -6.00 16.76 -10.91
N GLU A 113 -4.88 16.05 -10.81
CA GLU A 113 -4.80 14.68 -11.28
C GLU A 113 -5.53 13.78 -10.26
N VAL A 114 -6.25 12.77 -10.73
CA VAL A 114 -7.15 11.97 -9.87
C VAL A 114 -6.39 11.21 -8.79
N TYR A 115 -5.15 10.85 -9.07
CA TYR A 115 -4.32 10.00 -8.23
C TYR A 115 -3.34 10.76 -7.33
N GLU A 116 -3.27 12.08 -7.44
CA GLU A 116 -2.36 12.89 -6.62
C GLU A 116 -3.03 13.31 -5.32
N SER A 117 -2.27 13.42 -4.23
CA SER A 117 -2.66 14.09 -3.00
C SER A 117 -2.62 15.60 -3.17
N TYR A 118 -3.26 16.35 -2.27
CA TYR A 118 -3.16 17.82 -2.29
C TYR A 118 -1.70 18.30 -2.21
N SER A 119 -0.86 17.62 -1.43
CA SER A 119 0.57 17.96 -1.34
C SER A 119 1.35 17.73 -2.64
N GLU A 120 1.03 16.66 -3.38
CA GLU A 120 1.62 16.37 -4.69
C GLU A 120 1.13 17.38 -5.74
N TYR A 121 -0.15 17.77 -5.69
CA TYR A 121 -0.73 18.83 -6.51
C TYR A 121 0.02 20.16 -6.34
N ILE A 122 0.19 20.62 -5.11
CA ILE A 122 0.91 21.88 -4.82
C ILE A 122 2.31 21.85 -5.43
N LYS A 123 3.09 20.80 -5.13
CA LYS A 123 4.45 20.63 -5.67
C LYS A 123 4.47 20.62 -7.20
N ARG A 124 3.49 19.98 -7.84
CA ARG A 124 3.38 19.92 -9.31
C ARG A 124 3.13 21.29 -9.91
N ILE A 125 2.26 22.09 -9.30
CA ILE A 125 1.96 23.45 -9.77
C ILE A 125 3.17 24.38 -9.53
N GLU A 126 3.80 24.33 -8.35
CA GLU A 126 5.00 25.11 -8.01
C GLU A 126 6.19 24.80 -8.96
N ASN A 127 6.48 23.53 -9.22
CA ASN A 127 7.55 23.12 -10.13
C ASN A 127 7.33 23.63 -11.56
N LYS A 128 6.07 23.70 -12.01
CA LYS A 128 5.74 24.29 -13.32
C LYS A 128 6.06 25.79 -13.33
N GLU A 129 5.82 26.51 -12.24
CA GLU A 129 6.16 27.93 -12.14
C GLU A 129 7.68 28.16 -12.28
N ASP A 130 8.49 27.38 -11.56
CA ASP A 130 9.95 27.52 -11.58
C ASP A 130 10.51 27.27 -12.98
N SER A 131 9.95 26.29 -13.70
CA SER A 131 10.31 26.02 -15.09
C SER A 131 9.96 27.18 -16.04
N ARG A 132 8.87 27.92 -15.77
CA ARG A 132 8.44 29.08 -16.56
C ARG A 132 9.27 30.33 -16.23
N LYS A 133 9.54 30.60 -14.94
CA LYS A 133 10.44 31.67 -14.47
C LYS A 133 11.84 31.51 -15.07
N SER A 134 12.38 30.28 -15.08
CA SER A 134 13.68 29.95 -15.67
C SER A 134 13.76 30.20 -17.18
N LYS A 135 12.66 30.00 -17.92
CA LYS A 135 12.57 30.25 -19.37
C LYS A 135 12.34 31.73 -19.70
N SER A 136 11.64 32.46 -18.83
CA SER A 136 11.42 33.90 -18.92
C SER A 136 12.72 34.70 -18.73
N VAL A 137 13.54 34.33 -17.73
CA VAL A 137 14.84 34.99 -17.45
C VAL A 137 15.83 34.86 -18.61
N ARG A 138 15.76 33.77 -19.41
CA ARG A 138 16.60 33.61 -20.62
C ARG A 138 16.10 34.40 -21.83
N LYS A 139 14.89 34.97 -21.80
CA LYS A 139 14.30 35.73 -22.92
C LYS A 139 14.13 37.23 -22.64
N SER A 140 14.28 37.71 -21.41
CA SER A 140 14.16 39.13 -21.08
C SER A 140 15.50 39.74 -20.67
N SER A 141 16.30 40.14 -21.67
CA SER A 141 17.33 41.17 -21.47
C SER A 141 16.82 42.59 -21.76
N ASN A 142 15.52 42.80 -22.05
CA ASN A 142 14.93 44.13 -22.19
C ASN A 142 13.40 44.10 -22.00
N SER A 143 12.93 44.05 -20.76
CA SER A 143 11.69 44.74 -20.34
C SER A 143 11.52 44.63 -18.83
N SER A 144 11.59 45.77 -18.17
CA SER A 144 11.24 45.97 -16.77
C SER A 144 9.72 45.94 -16.63
N GLU A 145 9.14 44.80 -16.24
CA GLU A 145 7.82 44.74 -15.61
C GLU A 145 7.79 43.55 -14.64
N ASN A 146 8.23 43.82 -13.42
CA ASN A 146 7.98 42.97 -12.26
C ASN A 146 6.49 43.05 -11.90
N SER A 147 5.67 42.22 -12.53
CA SER A 147 4.44 41.74 -11.89
C SER A 147 4.62 40.26 -11.59
N ALA A 148 4.85 39.94 -10.32
CA ALA A 148 4.80 38.58 -9.84
C ALA A 148 3.35 38.10 -10.00
N LYS A 149 3.04 37.47 -11.14
CA LYS A 149 1.81 36.68 -11.34
C LYS A 149 1.90 35.50 -10.36
N THR A 150 1.34 35.66 -9.16
CA THR A 150 0.96 34.53 -8.30
C THR A 150 -0.14 33.77 -9.03
N GLU A 151 0.19 32.60 -9.59
CA GLU A 151 -0.77 31.77 -10.33
C GLU A 151 -1.79 31.11 -9.38
N PHE A 152 -2.93 30.70 -9.95
CA PHE A 152 -4.12 30.23 -9.24
C PHE A 152 -3.92 28.79 -8.71
N ILE A 153 -3.57 28.64 -7.43
CA ILE A 153 -3.44 27.35 -6.72
C ILE A 153 -4.71 27.03 -5.94
N LEU A 154 -5.44 25.99 -6.32
CA LEU A 154 -6.71 25.59 -5.67
C LEU A 154 -6.56 25.45 -4.14
N THR A 155 -7.58 25.87 -3.37
CA THR A 155 -7.67 25.49 -1.95
C THR A 155 -7.86 23.97 -1.83
N HIS A 156 -7.54 23.42 -0.66
CA HIS A 156 -7.75 21.99 -0.40
C HIS A 156 -9.22 21.58 -0.58
N ASP A 157 -10.16 22.42 -0.15
CA ASP A 157 -11.59 22.16 -0.34
C ASP A 157 -11.98 22.10 -1.82
N MET A 158 -11.51 23.06 -2.65
CA MET A 158 -11.77 23.06 -4.09
C MET A 158 -11.12 21.86 -4.79
N PHE A 159 -9.90 21.51 -4.39
CA PHE A 159 -9.19 20.32 -4.86
C PHE A 159 -10.00 19.05 -4.60
N ARG A 160 -10.41 18.83 -3.34
CA ARG A 160 -11.21 17.67 -2.93
C ARG A 160 -12.55 17.62 -3.65
N ASN A 161 -13.22 18.76 -3.77
CA ASN A 161 -14.54 18.88 -4.39
C ASN A 161 -14.52 18.53 -5.88
N LEU A 162 -13.50 18.96 -6.62
CA LEU A 162 -13.31 18.53 -8.01
C LEU A 162 -13.13 17.02 -8.14
N LYS A 163 -12.35 16.41 -7.24
CA LYS A 163 -12.11 14.96 -7.24
C LYS A 163 -13.37 14.17 -6.88
N ARG A 164 -14.24 14.71 -6.02
CA ARG A 164 -15.53 14.08 -5.67
C ARG A 164 -16.51 13.97 -6.84
N ILE A 165 -16.38 14.73 -7.91
CA ILE A 165 -17.28 14.65 -9.09
C ILE A 165 -16.81 13.54 -10.05
N PHE A 166 -15.61 13.03 -9.84
CA PHE A 166 -14.99 12.03 -10.67
C PHE A 166 -15.60 10.63 -10.48
N PRO A 167 -15.67 9.77 -11.52
CA PRO A 167 -16.06 8.37 -11.36
C PRO A 167 -15.15 7.61 -10.40
N ASN A 168 -15.72 6.91 -9.42
CA ASN A 168 -14.93 6.09 -8.51
C ASN A 168 -14.60 4.73 -9.16
N ILE A 169 -13.47 4.12 -8.78
CA ILE A 169 -13.16 2.75 -9.23
C ILE A 169 -14.19 1.78 -8.65
N GLY A 170 -14.70 0.89 -9.51
CA GLY A 170 -15.70 -0.10 -9.14
C GLY A 170 -17.12 0.46 -9.04
N GLU A 171 -17.33 1.75 -9.29
CA GLU A 171 -18.67 2.33 -9.29
C GLU A 171 -19.44 1.96 -10.56
N SER A 172 -20.75 1.69 -10.43
CA SER A 172 -21.61 1.53 -11.60
C SER A 172 -21.94 2.87 -12.25
N TYR A 173 -22.31 2.89 -13.53
CA TYR A 173 -22.73 4.14 -14.18
C TYR A 173 -23.96 4.74 -13.48
N GLU A 174 -24.92 3.91 -13.07
CA GLU A 174 -26.12 4.34 -12.35
C GLU A 174 -25.77 4.96 -11.01
N ASN A 175 -24.88 4.33 -10.24
CA ASN A 175 -24.42 4.85 -8.96
C ASN A 175 -23.65 6.16 -9.13
N TYR A 176 -22.82 6.26 -10.17
CA TYR A 176 -22.13 7.49 -10.55
C TYR A 176 -23.12 8.63 -10.82
N ILE A 177 -24.12 8.41 -11.68
CA ILE A 177 -25.14 9.42 -12.01
C ILE A 177 -25.95 9.84 -10.78
N LEU A 178 -26.31 8.89 -9.90
CA LEU A 178 -27.00 9.18 -8.65
C LEU A 178 -26.15 10.05 -7.73
N ARG A 179 -24.86 9.70 -7.55
CA ARG A 179 -23.93 10.41 -6.67
C ARG A 179 -23.62 11.81 -7.16
N ILE A 180 -23.38 12.01 -8.45
CA ILE A 180 -23.01 13.33 -8.96
C ILE A 180 -24.16 14.33 -8.97
N LYS A 181 -25.41 13.85 -8.99
CA LYS A 181 -26.61 14.70 -8.99
C LYS A 181 -26.63 15.64 -7.78
N GLN A 182 -26.11 15.21 -6.62
CA GLN A 182 -26.01 16.04 -5.42
C GLN A 182 -25.09 17.27 -5.57
N TYR A 183 -24.19 17.25 -6.56
CA TYR A 183 -23.33 18.37 -6.91
C TYR A 183 -23.93 19.26 -8.01
N GLY A 184 -25.13 18.94 -8.50
CA GLY A 184 -25.81 19.71 -9.56
C GLY A 184 -25.18 19.58 -10.94
N ILE A 185 -24.53 18.44 -11.22
CA ILE A 185 -23.82 18.16 -12.48
C ILE A 185 -24.52 17.02 -13.22
N LYS A 186 -24.75 17.16 -14.54
CA LYS A 186 -25.45 16.13 -15.34
C LYS A 186 -24.63 14.85 -15.55
N GLY A 187 -23.33 14.89 -15.28
CA GLY A 187 -22.41 13.78 -15.39
C GLY A 187 -21.95 13.46 -16.79
N LEU A 188 -20.89 12.63 -16.85
CA LEU A 188 -20.44 12.02 -18.10
C LEU A 188 -21.55 11.15 -18.69
N SER A 189 -21.64 11.10 -20.03
CA SER A 189 -22.47 10.08 -20.68
C SER A 189 -21.85 8.69 -20.47
N LEU A 190 -22.65 7.64 -20.65
CA LEU A 190 -22.19 6.25 -20.50
C LEU A 190 -20.91 5.97 -21.32
N ASP A 191 -20.85 6.41 -22.58
CA ASP A 191 -19.65 6.22 -23.42
C ASP A 191 -18.38 6.87 -22.84
N TYR A 192 -18.50 8.08 -22.27
CA TYR A 192 -17.37 8.79 -21.66
C TYR A 192 -16.99 8.22 -20.31
N PHE A 193 -17.99 7.81 -19.52
CA PHE A 193 -17.77 7.07 -18.28
C PHE A 193 -16.99 5.78 -18.57
N SER A 194 -17.45 4.95 -19.51
CA SER A 194 -16.77 3.72 -19.92
C SER A 194 -15.37 4.00 -20.44
N SER A 195 -15.19 5.04 -21.25
CA SER A 195 -13.88 5.44 -21.76
C SER A 195 -12.91 5.79 -20.64
N PHE A 196 -13.38 6.49 -19.60
CA PHE A 196 -12.54 6.76 -18.42
C PHE A 196 -12.16 5.46 -17.70
N ILE A 197 -13.13 4.58 -17.45
CA ILE A 197 -12.87 3.31 -16.79
C ILE A 197 -11.80 2.51 -17.55
N THR A 198 -11.80 2.56 -18.89
CA THR A 198 -10.73 1.93 -19.69
C THR A 198 -9.35 2.58 -19.55
N LEU A 199 -9.23 3.84 -19.10
CA LEU A 199 -7.92 4.49 -18.89
C LEU A 199 -7.16 3.93 -17.68
N ILE A 200 -7.84 3.27 -16.76
CA ILE A 200 -7.17 2.67 -15.59
C ILE A 200 -6.36 1.44 -16.09
N PRO A 201 -5.10 1.25 -15.66
CA PRO A 201 -4.26 0.11 -16.09
C PRO A 201 -4.76 -1.24 -15.60
N LYS A 202 -4.83 -2.26 -16.45
CA LYS A 202 -5.27 -3.59 -15.97
C LYS A 202 -4.30 -4.12 -14.91
N ARG A 203 -4.78 -4.99 -14.01
CA ARG A 203 -4.00 -5.55 -12.88
C ARG A 203 -2.66 -6.20 -13.26
N HIS A 204 -2.59 -6.78 -14.46
CA HIS A 204 -1.40 -7.47 -14.99
C HIS A 204 -0.60 -6.62 -16.00
N GLU A 205 -1.12 -5.44 -16.36
CA GLU A 205 -0.66 -4.67 -17.50
C GLU A 205 0.66 -3.95 -17.18
N SER A 206 1.69 -4.17 -18.00
CA SER A 206 2.93 -3.40 -17.92
C SER A 206 2.75 -2.00 -18.50
N LEU A 207 3.66 -1.07 -18.19
CA LEU A 207 3.66 0.28 -18.76
C LEU A 207 3.70 0.22 -20.30
N THR A 208 4.56 -0.61 -20.88
CA THR A 208 4.63 -0.79 -22.34
C THR A 208 3.31 -1.28 -22.92
N SER A 209 2.67 -2.28 -22.30
CA SER A 209 1.35 -2.77 -22.72
C SER A 209 0.30 -1.67 -22.63
N TYR A 210 0.25 -0.96 -21.50
CA TYR A 210 -0.65 0.17 -21.26
C TYR A 210 -0.55 1.25 -22.33
N LEU A 211 0.67 1.69 -22.65
CA LEU A 211 0.90 2.72 -23.67
C LEU A 211 0.47 2.28 -25.07
N SER A 212 0.50 0.98 -25.36
CA SER A 212 0.15 0.41 -26.66
C SER A 212 -1.34 0.04 -26.82
N ARG A 213 -2.09 -0.07 -25.70
CA ARG A 213 -3.48 -0.53 -25.67
C ARG A 213 -4.43 0.46 -26.34
N PHE A 214 -4.17 1.76 -26.21
CA PHE A 214 -5.05 2.79 -26.73
C PHE A 214 -4.71 3.08 -28.19
N LYS A 215 -5.56 2.61 -29.11
CA LYS A 215 -5.37 2.79 -30.56
C LYS A 215 -6.51 3.56 -31.24
N VAL A 216 -7.71 3.52 -30.66
CA VAL A 216 -8.94 4.14 -31.18
C VAL A 216 -9.87 4.53 -30.02
N GLY A 217 -10.88 5.37 -30.28
CA GLY A 217 -11.90 5.76 -29.29
C GLY A 217 -11.50 6.94 -28.39
N HIS A 218 -12.37 7.31 -27.45
CA HIS A 218 -12.15 8.50 -26.61
C HIS A 218 -10.92 8.37 -25.70
N ALA A 219 -10.64 7.18 -25.15
CA ALA A 219 -9.44 6.95 -24.34
C ALA A 219 -8.14 7.19 -25.13
N PHE A 220 -8.11 6.83 -26.42
CA PHE A 220 -7.00 7.14 -27.32
C PHE A 220 -6.84 8.65 -27.55
N ILE A 221 -7.95 9.38 -27.73
CA ILE A 221 -7.92 10.84 -27.88
C ILE A 221 -7.39 11.51 -26.61
N ILE A 222 -7.87 11.08 -25.44
CA ILE A 222 -7.38 11.56 -24.13
C ILE A 222 -5.88 11.34 -24.02
N MET A 223 -5.42 10.12 -24.28
CA MET A 223 -4.00 9.78 -24.16
C MET A 223 -3.11 10.48 -25.19
N ASN A 224 -3.56 10.64 -26.44
CA ASN A 224 -2.73 11.29 -27.47
C ASN A 224 -2.51 12.78 -27.24
N ASN A 225 -3.43 13.43 -26.53
CA ASN A 225 -3.26 14.82 -26.12
C ASN A 225 -2.24 14.99 -24.98
N TRP A 226 -1.74 13.89 -24.39
CA TRP A 226 -0.75 13.93 -23.32
C TRP A 226 0.67 13.69 -23.84
N LYS A 227 1.62 14.50 -23.34
CA LYS A 227 3.06 14.26 -23.57
C LYS A 227 3.51 12.99 -22.85
N ILE A 228 4.54 12.30 -23.37
CA ILE A 228 5.02 11.01 -22.86
C ILE A 228 5.30 11.00 -21.34
N PRO A 229 5.97 12.00 -20.72
CA PRO A 229 6.16 12.02 -19.27
C PRO A 229 4.85 11.96 -18.49
N ARG A 230 3.84 12.70 -18.98
CA ARG A 230 2.48 12.69 -18.40
C ARG A 230 1.83 11.31 -18.53
N LYS A 231 2.05 10.58 -19.64
CA LYS A 231 1.49 9.23 -19.82
C LYS A 231 2.05 8.23 -18.81
N VAL A 232 3.36 8.30 -18.53
CA VAL A 232 3.99 7.44 -17.52
C VAL A 232 3.43 7.78 -16.15
N ASP A 233 3.47 9.06 -15.75
CA ASP A 233 2.94 9.52 -14.46
C ASP A 233 1.46 9.11 -14.27
N THR A 234 0.65 9.19 -15.33
CA THR A 234 -0.75 8.75 -15.29
C THR A 234 -0.88 7.24 -15.10
N TYR A 235 -0.04 6.42 -15.74
CA TYR A 235 -0.02 4.97 -15.49
C TYR A 235 0.31 4.66 -14.02
N ILE A 236 1.38 5.26 -13.48
CA ILE A 236 1.77 5.10 -12.07
C ILE A 236 0.61 5.50 -11.16
N GLY A 237 0.06 6.68 -11.43
CA GLY A 237 -1.01 7.29 -10.68
C GLY A 237 -2.29 6.46 -10.65
N LEU A 238 -2.82 6.10 -11.81
CA LEU A 238 -4.06 5.32 -11.89
C LEU A 238 -3.90 3.90 -11.35
N LYS A 239 -2.70 3.29 -11.45
CA LYS A 239 -2.41 2.00 -10.80
C LYS A 239 -2.51 2.09 -9.27
N ARG A 240 -2.19 3.25 -8.68
CA ARG A 240 -2.41 3.53 -7.23
C ARG A 240 -3.88 3.59 -6.83
N LEU A 241 -4.85 3.45 -7.73
CA LEU A 241 -6.26 3.41 -7.37
C LEU A 241 -6.78 1.96 -7.23
N ILE A 242 -6.00 0.98 -7.72
CA ILE A 242 -6.38 -0.44 -7.74
C ILE A 242 -6.08 -1.05 -6.36
N PRO A 243 -7.00 -1.87 -5.79
CA PRO A 243 -6.72 -2.69 -4.63
C PRO A 243 -5.49 -3.58 -4.84
N ARG A 244 -4.56 -3.59 -3.89
CA ARG A 244 -3.38 -4.48 -3.96
C ARG A 244 -3.76 -5.84 -3.39
N LEU A 245 -3.24 -6.92 -3.97
CA LEU A 245 -3.45 -8.27 -3.43
C LEU A 245 -2.94 -8.35 -1.97
N GLY A 246 -3.80 -8.78 -1.05
CA GLY A 246 -3.48 -8.89 0.38
C GLY A 246 -3.46 -7.56 1.15
N GLU A 247 -3.94 -6.48 0.54
CA GLU A 247 -4.31 -5.25 1.24
C GLU A 247 -5.63 -5.47 1.99
N SER A 248 -5.74 -4.93 3.21
CA SER A 248 -7.02 -4.89 3.92
C SER A 248 -7.90 -3.74 3.40
N TYR A 249 -9.22 -3.85 3.58
CA TYR A 249 -10.13 -2.77 3.18
C TYR A 249 -9.79 -1.44 3.85
N LEU A 250 -9.40 -1.46 5.14
CA LEU A 250 -9.03 -0.26 5.90
C LEU A 250 -7.75 0.39 5.35
N GLU A 251 -6.75 -0.40 4.94
CA GLU A 251 -5.54 0.12 4.30
C GLU A 251 -5.87 0.76 2.95
N TYR A 252 -6.73 0.12 2.15
CA TYR A 252 -7.19 0.65 0.88
C TYR A 252 -8.00 1.95 1.06
N GLU A 253 -8.96 1.95 1.98
CA GLU A 253 -9.79 3.11 2.30
C GLU A 253 -8.95 4.31 2.75
N LYS A 254 -7.97 4.05 3.63
CA LYS A 254 -7.00 5.06 4.06
C LYS A 254 -6.23 5.62 2.87
N ARG A 255 -5.71 4.78 1.97
CA ARG A 255 -4.98 5.21 0.77
C ARG A 255 -5.84 6.05 -0.18
N MET A 256 -7.13 5.72 -0.34
CA MET A 256 -8.05 6.53 -1.15
C MET A 256 -8.36 7.88 -0.48
N THR A 257 -8.52 7.88 0.85
CA THR A 257 -8.77 9.10 1.64
C THR A 257 -7.58 10.05 1.63
N GLU A 258 -6.35 9.53 1.67
CA GLU A 258 -5.10 10.33 1.60
C GLU A 258 -4.98 11.12 0.29
N ILE A 259 -5.66 10.67 -0.77
CA ILE A 259 -5.75 11.37 -2.04
C ILE A 259 -7.14 11.98 -2.26
N ASP A 260 -7.94 12.24 -1.22
CA ASP A 260 -9.25 12.90 -1.32
C ASP A 260 -10.26 12.20 -2.26
N LEU A 261 -10.16 10.87 -2.40
CA LEU A 261 -11.12 10.04 -3.13
C LEU A 261 -11.99 9.22 -2.19
N SER A 262 -13.18 8.85 -2.66
CA SER A 262 -14.02 7.86 -1.97
C SER A 262 -13.51 6.46 -2.27
N SER A 263 -13.44 5.61 -1.25
CA SER A 263 -13.17 4.19 -1.42
C SER A 263 -14.33 3.50 -2.15
N MET A 264 -14.01 2.41 -2.88
CA MET A 264 -15.04 1.51 -3.37
C MET A 264 -15.78 0.83 -2.21
N GLN A 265 -16.97 0.28 -2.49
CA GLN A 265 -17.72 -0.49 -1.50
C GLN A 265 -16.97 -1.76 -1.11
N LEU A 266 -17.15 -2.20 0.14
CA LEU A 266 -16.42 -3.35 0.72
C LEU A 266 -16.64 -4.64 -0.07
N ASP A 267 -17.86 -4.92 -0.52
CA ASP A 267 -18.20 -6.10 -1.33
C ASP A 267 -17.48 -6.11 -2.70
N ILE A 268 -17.38 -4.93 -3.33
CA ILE A 268 -16.62 -4.75 -4.57
C ILE A 268 -15.13 -4.99 -4.30
N PHE A 269 -14.57 -4.39 -3.25
CA PHE A 269 -13.18 -4.61 -2.84
C PHE A 269 -12.88 -6.09 -2.58
N ASN A 270 -13.75 -6.78 -1.85
CA ASN A 270 -13.60 -8.21 -1.56
C ASN A 270 -13.61 -9.04 -2.84
N THR A 271 -14.38 -8.63 -3.84
CA THR A 271 -14.38 -9.28 -5.16
C THR A 271 -13.08 -9.04 -5.90
N PHE A 272 -12.51 -7.83 -5.85
CA PHE A 272 -11.17 -7.56 -6.40
C PHE A 272 -10.09 -8.47 -5.80
N GLN A 273 -10.08 -8.65 -4.48
CA GLN A 273 -9.13 -9.54 -3.79
C GLN A 273 -9.27 -10.99 -4.27
N LYS A 274 -10.51 -11.49 -4.34
CA LYS A 274 -10.78 -12.85 -4.80
C LYS A 274 -10.36 -13.08 -6.24
N LEU A 275 -10.43 -12.08 -7.11
CA LEU A 275 -10.12 -12.24 -8.53
C LEU A 275 -8.63 -12.31 -8.84
N TYR A 276 -7.75 -12.17 -7.85
CA TYR A 276 -6.35 -12.48 -8.07
C TYR A 276 -6.17 -14.00 -8.23
N PRO A 277 -5.20 -14.44 -9.06
CA PRO A 277 -4.79 -15.84 -9.12
C PRO A 277 -4.35 -16.36 -7.75
N GLN A 278 -4.79 -17.56 -7.37
CA GLN A 278 -4.21 -18.23 -6.21
C GLN A 278 -2.87 -18.87 -6.57
N LEU A 279 -1.99 -19.03 -5.58
CA LEU A 279 -0.66 -19.61 -5.79
C LEU A 279 -0.71 -21.04 -6.32
N ASN A 280 -1.62 -21.85 -5.79
CA ASN A 280 -1.82 -23.27 -6.14
C ASN A 280 -2.85 -23.49 -7.26
N GLU A 281 -3.34 -22.42 -7.89
CA GLU A 281 -4.41 -22.49 -8.87
C GLU A 281 -3.88 -22.51 -10.31
N GLU A 282 -4.40 -23.40 -11.14
CA GLU A 282 -4.14 -23.42 -12.58
C GLU A 282 -5.12 -22.50 -13.33
N PHE A 283 -4.78 -22.09 -14.55
CA PHE A 283 -5.65 -21.21 -15.33
C PHE A 283 -7.07 -21.76 -15.51
N ARG A 284 -7.22 -23.08 -15.68
CA ARG A 284 -8.53 -23.71 -15.81
C ARG A 284 -9.37 -23.57 -14.54
N GLN A 285 -8.76 -23.76 -13.38
CA GLN A 285 -9.41 -23.59 -12.09
C GLN A 285 -9.78 -22.12 -11.86
N TYR A 286 -8.85 -21.22 -12.16
CA TYR A 286 -9.08 -19.78 -12.17
C TYR A 286 -10.28 -19.41 -13.03
N SER A 287 -10.31 -19.80 -14.31
CA SER A 287 -11.41 -19.47 -15.21
C SER A 287 -12.75 -20.03 -14.70
N PHE A 288 -12.78 -21.25 -14.16
CA PHE A 288 -14.01 -21.81 -13.58
C PHE A 288 -14.52 -21.01 -12.38
N ARG A 289 -13.64 -20.70 -11.42
CA ARG A 289 -13.96 -19.84 -10.26
C ARG A 289 -14.39 -18.46 -10.73
N ASN A 290 -13.73 -17.96 -11.77
CA ASN A 290 -13.95 -16.64 -12.29
C ASN A 290 -15.34 -16.46 -12.93
N ASN A 291 -15.82 -17.48 -13.65
CA ASN A 291 -17.15 -17.53 -14.24
C ASN A 291 -18.30 -17.49 -13.22
N SER A 292 -18.01 -17.70 -11.93
CA SER A 292 -19.01 -17.59 -10.86
C SER A 292 -19.25 -16.15 -10.39
N PHE A 293 -18.40 -15.19 -10.77
CA PHE A 293 -18.57 -13.80 -10.40
C PHE A 293 -19.51 -13.06 -11.35
N ASP A 294 -20.37 -12.24 -10.77
CA ASP A 294 -21.25 -11.34 -11.51
C ASP A 294 -20.50 -10.06 -11.90
N TYR A 295 -19.80 -10.14 -13.03
CA TYR A 295 -19.05 -9.04 -13.63
C TYR A 295 -19.90 -7.79 -13.94
N SER A 296 -21.22 -7.95 -14.09
CA SER A 296 -22.10 -6.81 -14.37
C SER A 296 -22.13 -5.77 -13.24
N LYS A 297 -21.75 -6.19 -12.03
CA LYS A 297 -21.67 -5.32 -10.84
C LYS A 297 -20.34 -4.58 -10.72
N ILE A 298 -19.34 -4.91 -11.52
CA ILE A 298 -18.00 -4.35 -11.39
C ILE A 298 -17.45 -3.96 -12.76
N ILE A 299 -17.64 -2.69 -13.10
CA ILE A 299 -17.41 -2.14 -14.46
C ILE A 299 -15.93 -2.16 -14.88
N TYR A 300 -15.01 -2.55 -14.01
CA TYR A 300 -13.56 -2.48 -14.24
C TYR A 300 -12.81 -3.83 -14.25
N LEU A 301 -13.52 -4.95 -14.17
CA LEU A 301 -12.86 -6.26 -14.11
C LEU A 301 -12.90 -6.97 -15.45
N ASP A 302 -11.74 -7.09 -16.08
CA ASP A 302 -11.55 -7.97 -17.23
C ASP A 302 -11.30 -9.41 -16.76
N GLU A 303 -11.98 -10.36 -17.40
CA GLU A 303 -11.59 -11.77 -17.34
C GLU A 303 -10.19 -11.95 -17.91
N LEU A 304 -9.27 -12.46 -17.09
CA LEU A 304 -7.90 -12.72 -17.54
C LEU A 304 -7.88 -13.86 -18.54
N GLN A 305 -7.23 -13.64 -19.67
CA GLN A 305 -6.82 -14.71 -20.59
C GLN A 305 -5.62 -15.47 -20.00
N GLN A 306 -5.33 -16.68 -20.52
CA GLN A 306 -4.26 -17.54 -19.97
C GLN A 306 -2.89 -16.84 -19.90
N VAL A 307 -2.56 -16.03 -20.91
CA VAL A 307 -1.32 -15.24 -20.94
C VAL A 307 -1.31 -14.19 -19.83
N GLU A 308 -2.41 -13.45 -19.66
CA GLU A 308 -2.56 -12.41 -18.65
C GLU A 308 -2.55 -13.00 -17.22
N PHE A 309 -3.19 -14.15 -17.03
CA PHE A 309 -3.12 -14.95 -15.79
C PHE A 309 -1.68 -15.33 -15.46
N THR A 310 -0.94 -15.84 -16.45
CA THR A 310 0.46 -16.25 -16.27
C THR A 310 1.35 -15.06 -15.91
N LEU A 311 1.15 -13.91 -16.56
CA LEU A 311 1.86 -12.68 -16.24
C LEU A 311 1.57 -12.23 -14.80
N LEU A 312 0.30 -12.21 -14.40
CA LEU A 312 -0.08 -11.82 -13.04
C LEU A 312 0.49 -12.78 -11.98
N LYS A 313 0.45 -14.09 -12.23
CA LYS A 313 1.07 -15.10 -11.34
C LYS A 313 2.58 -14.88 -11.19
N ARG A 314 3.29 -14.58 -12.27
CA ARG A 314 4.74 -14.28 -12.23
C ARG A 314 5.05 -13.03 -11.42
N ARG A 315 4.13 -12.08 -11.33
CA ARG A 315 4.28 -10.88 -10.49
C ARG A 315 4.06 -11.15 -8.99
N LEU A 316 3.64 -12.35 -8.60
CA LEU A 316 3.54 -12.71 -7.18
C LEU A 316 4.95 -12.87 -6.59
N PRO A 317 5.16 -12.50 -5.32
CA PRO A 317 6.38 -12.82 -4.59
C PRO A 317 6.66 -14.32 -4.60
N ILE A 318 7.93 -14.70 -4.63
CA ILE A 318 8.37 -16.07 -4.40
C ILE A 318 8.59 -16.27 -2.90
N LEU A 319 8.54 -17.52 -2.44
CA LEU A 319 8.80 -17.88 -1.04
C LEU A 319 10.16 -17.36 -0.57
N PHE A 320 10.14 -16.63 0.55
CA PHE A 320 11.33 -16.04 1.19
C PHE A 320 12.18 -15.14 0.29
N GLU A 321 11.58 -14.65 -0.79
CA GLU A 321 12.13 -13.58 -1.61
C GLU A 321 12.06 -12.27 -0.81
N ASN A 322 13.13 -11.47 -0.87
CA ASN A 322 13.12 -10.12 -0.33
C ASN A 322 12.76 -9.11 -1.41
N PHE A 323 12.46 -7.87 -1.02
CA PHE A 323 11.96 -6.89 -1.99
C PHE A 323 12.93 -6.58 -3.13
N ASP A 324 14.24 -6.54 -2.86
CA ASP A 324 15.25 -6.25 -3.89
C ASP A 324 15.31 -7.36 -4.95
N ALA A 325 15.31 -8.63 -4.52
CA ALA A 325 15.29 -9.78 -5.41
C ALA A 325 13.98 -9.82 -6.23
N TYR A 326 12.84 -9.58 -5.57
CA TYR A 326 11.54 -9.45 -6.21
C TYR A 326 11.56 -8.39 -7.31
N LYS A 327 12.03 -7.19 -6.98
CA LYS A 327 12.09 -6.07 -7.91
C LYS A 327 12.98 -6.37 -9.11
N SER A 328 14.18 -6.91 -8.89
CA SER A 328 15.08 -7.32 -9.98
C SER A 328 14.44 -8.35 -10.90
N ARG A 329 13.76 -9.35 -10.34
CA ARG A 329 13.08 -10.41 -11.10
C ARG A 329 11.93 -9.85 -11.95
N ILE A 330 11.10 -8.96 -11.41
CA ILE A 330 9.99 -8.38 -12.18
C ILE A 330 10.50 -7.46 -13.29
N MET A 331 11.55 -6.66 -13.03
CA MET A 331 12.17 -5.81 -14.06
C MET A 331 12.73 -6.62 -15.24
N GLU A 332 13.32 -7.78 -14.98
CA GLU A 332 13.78 -8.70 -16.02
C GLU A 332 12.62 -9.24 -16.87
N TYR A 333 11.50 -9.63 -16.22
CA TYR A 333 10.34 -10.18 -16.92
C TYR A 333 9.57 -9.15 -17.75
N ASP A 334 9.38 -7.96 -17.22
CA ASP A 334 8.61 -6.92 -17.90
C ASP A 334 9.38 -6.30 -19.08
N ASN A 335 10.69 -6.58 -19.22
CA ASN A 335 11.61 -5.89 -20.13
C ASN A 335 11.48 -4.36 -20.02
N ASP A 336 11.15 -3.90 -18.81
CA ASP A 336 10.79 -2.54 -18.51
C ASP A 336 11.51 -2.16 -17.22
N ASN A 337 12.14 -0.99 -17.20
CA ASN A 337 12.62 -0.38 -15.96
C ASN A 337 11.40 0.20 -15.25
N ASP A 338 10.43 -0.65 -14.93
CA ASP A 338 9.18 -0.27 -14.31
C ASP A 338 9.47 0.17 -12.87
N SER A 339 9.82 1.45 -12.73
CA SER A 339 10.04 2.12 -11.45
C SER A 339 8.77 2.15 -10.59
N THR A 340 7.63 1.65 -11.09
CA THR A 340 6.36 1.57 -10.35
C THR A 340 6.25 0.37 -9.42
N ILE A 341 7.21 -0.56 -9.41
CA ILE A 341 7.24 -1.64 -8.42
C ILE A 341 7.51 -1.04 -7.05
N VAL A 342 6.48 -1.02 -6.19
CA VAL A 342 6.54 -0.46 -4.83
C VAL A 342 6.57 -1.55 -3.77
N TYR A 343 7.21 -1.25 -2.64
CA TYR A 343 7.38 -2.20 -1.53
C TYR A 343 6.04 -2.71 -1.00
N GLU A 344 5.04 -1.85 -0.95
CA GLU A 344 3.72 -2.19 -0.42
C GLU A 344 2.98 -3.23 -1.28
N GLU A 345 3.19 -3.28 -2.59
CA GLU A 345 2.61 -4.31 -3.46
C GLU A 345 3.20 -5.68 -3.12
N PHE A 346 4.53 -5.74 -2.99
CA PHE A 346 5.26 -6.93 -2.59
C PHE A 346 4.85 -7.39 -1.17
N TYR A 347 4.88 -6.48 -0.21
CA TYR A 347 4.58 -6.76 1.18
C TYR A 347 3.13 -7.27 1.37
N ASN A 348 2.16 -6.61 0.73
CA ASN A 348 0.76 -7.03 0.81
C ASN A 348 0.56 -8.40 0.18
N ALA A 349 1.15 -8.65 -1.00
CA ALA A 349 1.03 -9.95 -1.66
C ALA A 349 1.61 -11.07 -0.80
N ARG A 350 2.76 -10.87 -0.14
CA ARG A 350 3.37 -11.88 0.75
C ARG A 350 2.47 -12.33 1.89
N ARG A 351 1.50 -11.51 2.30
CA ARG A 351 0.54 -11.89 3.33
C ARG A 351 -0.32 -13.09 2.94
N MET A 352 -0.40 -13.50 1.69
CA MET A 352 -1.13 -14.75 1.35
C MET A 352 -0.47 -16.02 1.93
N TYR A 353 0.83 -15.95 2.26
CA TYR A 353 1.57 -17.09 2.78
C TYR A 353 1.26 -17.34 4.28
N PRO A 354 1.12 -18.62 4.68
CA PRO A 354 1.17 -19.04 6.08
C PRO A 354 2.46 -18.60 6.76
N LYS A 355 2.39 -18.07 7.98
CA LYS A 355 3.59 -17.82 8.80
C LYS A 355 4.03 -19.08 9.56
N LEU A 356 5.30 -19.17 9.91
CA LEU A 356 5.87 -20.32 10.62
C LEU A 356 5.30 -20.46 12.05
N SER A 357 5.07 -19.36 12.76
CA SER A 357 4.54 -19.37 14.13
C SER A 357 3.02 -19.21 14.23
N GLU A 358 2.32 -19.27 13.11
CA GLU A 358 0.87 -19.09 13.03
C GLU A 358 0.17 -20.45 13.01
N SER A 359 -0.96 -20.55 13.72
CA SER A 359 -1.89 -21.68 13.66
C SER A 359 -2.82 -21.58 12.46
N TYR A 360 -3.45 -22.69 12.05
CA TYR A 360 -4.39 -22.68 10.94
C TYR A 360 -5.60 -21.74 11.18
N ASN A 361 -6.07 -21.62 12.43
CA ASN A 361 -7.16 -20.71 12.78
C ASN A 361 -6.75 -19.24 12.65
N GLU A 362 -5.54 -18.89 13.10
CA GLU A 362 -5.01 -17.52 12.94
C GLU A 362 -4.81 -17.18 11.46
N TYR A 363 -4.26 -18.10 10.68
CA TYR A 363 -4.10 -17.98 9.23
C TYR A 363 -5.44 -17.78 8.52
N SER A 364 -6.42 -18.64 8.81
CA SER A 364 -7.76 -18.59 8.23
C SER A 364 -8.45 -17.27 8.54
N LYS A 365 -8.37 -16.82 9.80
CA LYS A 365 -8.91 -15.52 10.22
C LYS A 365 -8.24 -14.37 9.46
N ARG A 366 -6.91 -14.37 9.40
CA ARG A 366 -6.15 -13.32 8.72
C ARG A 366 -6.46 -13.25 7.23
N LEU A 367 -6.55 -14.38 6.53
CA LEU A 367 -6.93 -14.39 5.12
C LEU A 367 -8.38 -13.97 4.90
N SER A 368 -9.30 -14.38 5.79
CA SER A 368 -10.68 -13.90 5.77
C SER A 368 -10.75 -12.38 5.93
N ASP A 369 -9.98 -11.80 6.85
CA ASP A 369 -9.92 -10.34 7.08
C ASP A 369 -9.34 -9.60 5.85
N LEU A 370 -8.48 -10.26 5.07
CA LEU A 370 -7.93 -9.76 3.81
C LEU A 370 -8.79 -10.11 2.58
N SER A 371 -9.93 -10.80 2.76
CA SER A 371 -10.78 -11.32 1.69
C SER A 371 -10.06 -12.19 0.66
N LEU A 372 -9.04 -12.92 1.12
CA LEU A 372 -8.30 -13.90 0.34
C LEU A 372 -8.90 -15.29 0.49
N GLU A 373 -8.57 -16.17 -0.44
CA GLU A 373 -8.98 -17.57 -0.39
C GLU A 373 -8.16 -18.33 0.64
N ILE A 374 -8.85 -19.10 1.49
CA ILE A 374 -8.25 -19.85 2.58
C ILE A 374 -7.87 -21.23 2.06
N TRP A 375 -6.61 -21.62 2.23
CA TRP A 375 -6.16 -22.98 1.92
C TRP A 375 -6.78 -24.02 2.84
N SER A 376 -6.88 -25.26 2.38
CA SER A 376 -7.24 -26.36 3.28
C SER A 376 -6.18 -26.54 4.37
N GLU A 377 -6.60 -27.05 5.53
CA GLU A 377 -5.68 -27.31 6.65
C GLU A 377 -4.53 -28.24 6.25
N ASN A 378 -4.82 -29.28 5.45
CA ASN A 378 -3.79 -30.18 4.94
C ASN A 378 -2.74 -29.43 4.10
N PHE A 379 -3.18 -28.57 3.18
CA PHE A 379 -2.26 -27.81 2.33
C PHE A 379 -1.47 -26.77 3.14
N PHE A 380 -2.09 -26.16 4.13
CA PHE A 380 -1.41 -25.30 5.10
C PHE A 380 -0.29 -26.07 5.84
N LEU A 381 -0.57 -27.25 6.40
CA LEU A 381 0.40 -28.06 7.12
C LEU A 381 1.55 -28.54 6.21
N GLU A 382 1.23 -28.94 4.98
CA GLU A 382 2.23 -29.31 3.98
C GLU A 382 3.13 -28.13 3.63
N PHE A 383 2.55 -26.95 3.40
CA PHE A 383 3.31 -25.73 3.11
C PHE A 383 4.29 -25.37 4.23
N LYS A 384 3.91 -25.61 5.50
CA LYS A 384 4.76 -25.35 6.68
C LYS A 384 6.05 -26.17 6.68
N MET A 385 6.13 -27.26 5.92
CA MET A 385 7.35 -28.07 5.78
C MET A 385 8.44 -27.37 4.95
N ASN A 386 8.11 -26.33 4.18
CA ASN A 386 9.12 -25.50 3.50
C ASN A 386 9.98 -24.69 4.47
N TYR A 387 9.51 -24.47 5.69
CA TYR A 387 10.26 -23.73 6.69
C TYR A 387 11.31 -24.63 7.36
N PRO A 388 12.56 -24.15 7.53
CA PRO A 388 13.54 -24.85 8.34
C PRO A 388 13.02 -25.05 9.77
N GLN A 389 12.95 -26.31 10.19
CA GLN A 389 12.61 -26.70 11.56
C GLN A 389 13.87 -27.22 12.24
N ILE A 390 14.07 -26.81 13.49
CA ILE A 390 15.28 -27.13 14.26
C ILE A 390 15.34 -28.65 14.48
N ASP A 391 16.53 -29.25 14.32
CA ASP A 391 16.81 -30.70 14.35
C ASP A 391 16.41 -31.49 13.10
N TYR A 392 15.67 -30.89 12.16
CA TYR A 392 15.17 -31.61 10.99
C TYR A 392 15.93 -31.21 9.71
N SER A 393 16.25 -32.21 8.90
CA SER A 393 16.73 -32.03 7.52
C SER A 393 15.56 -31.84 6.55
N TYR A 394 15.86 -31.39 5.33
CA TYR A 394 14.88 -31.39 4.24
C TYR A 394 14.25 -32.78 4.08
N GLU A 395 15.06 -33.84 4.09
CA GLU A 395 14.57 -35.21 4.00
C GLU A 395 13.64 -35.56 5.16
N ASP A 396 13.96 -35.18 6.40
CA ASP A 396 13.11 -35.49 7.55
C ASP A 396 11.69 -34.92 7.42
N LEU A 397 11.58 -33.69 6.91
CA LEU A 397 10.30 -33.00 6.73
C LEU A 397 9.53 -33.49 5.49
N HIS A 398 10.24 -33.93 4.45
CA HIS A 398 9.65 -34.37 3.17
C HIS A 398 9.67 -35.90 2.97
N LYS A 399 9.93 -36.70 4.02
CA LYS A 399 10.02 -38.17 3.95
C LYS A 399 8.73 -38.87 3.48
N ASN A 400 7.56 -38.26 3.72
CA ASN A 400 6.25 -38.84 3.43
C ASN A 400 5.53 -38.23 2.22
N THR A 401 6.16 -37.30 1.48
CA THR A 401 5.54 -36.65 0.31
C THR A 401 5.55 -37.49 -0.97
N ASN A 402 5.63 -38.82 -0.87
CA ASN A 402 5.48 -39.74 -2.02
C ASN A 402 4.04 -39.84 -2.55
N ALA A 403 3.08 -39.13 -1.96
CA ALA A 403 1.77 -38.94 -2.57
C ALA A 403 1.91 -37.91 -3.70
N PRO A 404 1.49 -38.22 -4.95
CA PRO A 404 1.49 -37.22 -6.01
C PRO A 404 0.67 -36.02 -5.54
N MET A 405 1.29 -34.84 -5.49
CA MET A 405 0.66 -33.57 -5.15
C MET A 405 -0.63 -33.41 -5.96
N LEU A 406 -1.78 -33.76 -5.39
CA LEU A 406 -3.14 -33.50 -5.90
C LEU A 406 -3.37 -33.78 -7.41
N GLY A 407 -2.58 -34.65 -8.06
CA GLY A 407 -2.70 -34.94 -9.49
C GLY A 407 -2.35 -33.79 -10.44
N LEU A 408 -1.58 -32.78 -10.01
CA LEU A 408 -1.17 -31.64 -10.84
C LEU A 408 0.35 -31.66 -11.10
N THR A 409 0.78 -31.19 -12.27
CA THR A 409 2.17 -31.38 -12.73
C THR A 409 3.15 -30.35 -12.15
N TYR A 410 4.35 -30.82 -11.77
CA TYR A 410 5.44 -30.06 -11.14
C TYR A 410 5.90 -28.81 -11.91
N ALA A 411 5.66 -28.75 -13.22
CA ALA A 411 6.10 -27.68 -14.12
C ALA A 411 5.42 -26.32 -13.86
N GLU A 412 4.24 -26.31 -13.24
CA GLU A 412 3.44 -25.10 -13.00
C GLU A 412 3.51 -24.62 -11.52
N TYR A 413 4.12 -25.43 -10.63
CA TYR A 413 4.24 -25.21 -9.17
C TYR A 413 5.56 -24.54 -8.70
N GLY A 414 6.67 -24.78 -9.42
CA GLY A 414 7.98 -25.04 -8.81
C GLY A 414 8.71 -23.98 -7.96
N ASN A 415 8.17 -22.76 -7.80
CA ASN A 415 8.83 -21.71 -6.99
C ASN A 415 7.92 -21.10 -5.91
N HIS A 416 6.60 -21.11 -6.07
CA HIS A 416 5.70 -20.34 -5.21
C HIS A 416 5.14 -21.14 -4.03
N VAL A 417 5.23 -22.47 -4.07
CA VAL A 417 4.55 -23.36 -3.12
C VAL A 417 5.51 -24.35 -2.46
N GLN A 418 6.59 -24.74 -3.14
CA GLN A 418 7.56 -25.70 -2.60
C GLN A 418 8.99 -25.23 -2.85
N LEU A 419 9.84 -25.37 -1.85
CA LEU A 419 11.28 -25.17 -1.98
C LEU A 419 11.94 -26.48 -2.42
N ASP A 420 12.87 -26.38 -3.37
CA ASP A 420 13.82 -27.45 -3.60
C ASP A 420 14.83 -27.54 -2.44
N ARG A 421 15.55 -28.66 -2.36
CA ARG A 421 16.53 -28.92 -1.31
C ARG A 421 17.58 -27.81 -1.20
N ASN A 422 18.07 -27.28 -2.31
CA ASN A 422 19.12 -26.25 -2.29
C ASN A 422 18.58 -24.94 -1.70
N LYS A 423 17.38 -24.52 -2.10
CA LYS A 423 16.73 -23.33 -1.54
C LYS A 423 16.39 -23.51 -0.07
N PHE A 424 15.97 -24.70 0.35
CA PHE A 424 15.73 -25.02 1.75
C PHE A 424 17.02 -24.88 2.58
N GLU A 425 18.14 -25.44 2.11
CA GLU A 425 19.42 -25.31 2.82
C GLU A 425 19.91 -23.85 2.85
N ILE A 426 19.73 -23.10 1.76
CA ILE A 426 20.01 -21.65 1.76
C ILE A 426 19.15 -20.95 2.81
N LEU A 427 17.85 -21.24 2.88
CA LEU A 427 16.96 -20.64 3.88
C LEU A 427 17.36 -21.03 5.31
N LYS A 428 17.81 -22.27 5.53
CA LYS A 428 18.31 -22.74 6.82
C LYS A 428 19.48 -21.89 7.32
N THR A 429 20.40 -21.49 6.44
CA THR A 429 21.51 -20.58 6.80
C THR A 429 21.04 -19.17 7.19
N LYS A 430 19.85 -18.75 6.77
CA LYS A 430 19.24 -17.46 7.10
C LYS A 430 18.46 -17.48 8.42
N THR A 431 18.24 -18.64 9.03
CA THR A 431 17.42 -18.79 10.24
C THR A 431 17.97 -17.90 11.36
N PRO A 432 17.16 -16.98 11.92
CA PRO A 432 17.65 -16.06 12.93
C PRO A 432 17.89 -16.76 14.25
N VAL A 433 18.81 -16.19 15.01
CA VAL A 433 19.02 -16.58 16.41
C VAL A 433 17.95 -15.88 17.27
N PRO A 434 17.29 -16.58 18.21
CA PRO A 434 16.08 -16.12 18.91
C PRO A 434 16.18 -14.77 19.65
N PHE A 435 17.38 -14.32 19.98
CA PHE A 435 17.61 -13.06 20.71
C PHE A 435 18.27 -11.98 19.86
N ARG A 436 18.63 -12.31 18.61
CA ARG A 436 19.23 -11.36 17.69
C ARG A 436 18.20 -10.30 17.27
N VAL A 437 18.59 -9.03 17.32
CA VAL A 437 17.78 -7.94 16.79
C VAL A 437 17.95 -7.85 15.28
N TYR A 438 16.90 -7.46 14.55
CA TYR A 438 16.87 -7.52 13.10
C TYR A 438 18.02 -6.74 12.43
N GLN A 439 18.35 -5.55 12.94
CA GLN A 439 19.44 -4.72 12.39
C GLN A 439 20.81 -5.42 12.46
N TYR A 440 21.08 -6.12 13.56
CA TYR A 440 22.32 -6.87 13.73
C TYR A 440 22.34 -8.14 12.87
N TYR A 441 21.19 -8.83 12.78
CA TYR A 441 20.99 -9.94 11.85
C TYR A 441 21.29 -9.52 10.41
N LYS A 442 20.74 -8.40 9.95
CA LYS A 442 20.97 -7.85 8.61
C LYS A 442 22.45 -7.58 8.36
N TYR A 443 23.15 -6.99 9.33
CA TYR A 443 24.60 -6.77 9.25
C TYR A 443 25.39 -8.08 9.13
N LYS A 444 25.06 -9.10 9.93
CA LYS A 444 25.72 -10.42 9.85
C LYS A 444 25.49 -11.11 8.50
N MET A 445 24.26 -11.07 7.99
CA MET A 445 23.94 -11.62 6.67
C MET A 445 24.74 -10.91 5.57
N PHE A 446 24.85 -9.58 5.65
CA PHE A 446 25.68 -8.79 4.74
C PHE A 446 27.15 -9.21 4.76
N LEU A 447 27.75 -9.40 5.95
CA LEU A 447 29.15 -9.87 6.07
C LEU A 447 29.38 -11.26 5.45
N GLN A 448 28.34 -12.09 5.39
CA GLN A 448 28.38 -13.42 4.81
C GLN A 448 28.01 -13.44 3.32
N ASN A 449 27.73 -12.27 2.72
CA ASN A 449 27.17 -12.14 1.37
C ASN A 449 25.86 -12.94 1.18
N ILE A 450 25.06 -13.04 2.24
CA ILE A 450 23.77 -13.69 2.25
C ILE A 450 22.69 -12.61 2.29
N GLN A 451 21.66 -12.78 1.47
CA GLN A 451 20.50 -11.90 1.50
C GLN A 451 19.65 -12.18 2.76
N PRO A 452 19.40 -11.18 3.62
CA PRO A 452 18.64 -11.36 4.85
C PRO A 452 17.16 -11.65 4.56
N LEU A 453 16.49 -12.29 5.53
CA LEU A 453 15.03 -12.34 5.58
C LEU A 453 14.43 -10.93 5.77
N GLU A 454 13.16 -10.78 5.41
CA GLU A 454 12.37 -9.61 5.80
C GLU A 454 12.18 -9.59 7.33
N GLU A 455 11.96 -8.41 7.90
CA GLU A 455 11.89 -8.23 9.35
C GLU A 455 10.76 -9.04 9.99
N ASP A 456 9.63 -9.15 9.31
CA ASP A 456 8.46 -9.87 9.78
C ASP A 456 8.70 -11.39 9.83
N ASP A 457 9.35 -11.95 8.81
CA ASP A 457 9.81 -13.34 8.82
C ASP A 457 10.83 -13.57 9.94
N HIS A 458 11.82 -12.68 10.06
CA HIS A 458 12.84 -12.77 11.09
C HIS A 458 12.20 -12.85 12.49
N GLU A 459 11.25 -11.99 12.82
CA GLU A 459 10.56 -12.03 14.11
C GLU A 459 9.63 -13.25 14.24
N ASP A 460 9.07 -13.75 13.15
CA ASP A 460 8.23 -14.95 13.15
C ASP A 460 9.03 -16.22 13.45
N PHE A 461 10.18 -16.40 12.77
CA PHE A 461 11.10 -17.51 13.02
C PHE A 461 11.56 -17.57 14.47
N LYS A 462 11.77 -16.43 15.14
CA LYS A 462 12.21 -16.40 16.54
C LYS A 462 11.17 -16.97 17.51
N LYS A 463 9.89 -17.01 17.13
CA LYS A 463 8.82 -17.52 18.00
C LYS A 463 8.79 -19.04 18.09
N VAL A 464 9.44 -19.78 17.18
CA VAL A 464 9.48 -21.25 17.27
C VAL A 464 10.50 -21.78 18.27
N PHE A 465 11.36 -20.92 18.81
CA PHE A 465 12.26 -21.32 19.87
C PHE A 465 11.50 -21.48 21.20
N ILE A 466 12.01 -22.36 22.06
CA ILE A 466 11.48 -22.54 23.41
C ILE A 466 11.75 -21.28 24.24
N LYS A 467 10.75 -20.82 24.99
CA LYS A 467 10.93 -19.68 25.91
C LYS A 467 11.68 -20.14 27.16
N GLN A 468 12.44 -19.24 27.78
CA GLN A 468 13.30 -19.58 28.94
C GLN A 468 12.53 -20.31 30.06
N CYS A 469 11.34 -19.84 30.40
CA CYS A 469 10.49 -20.39 31.47
C CYS A 469 9.38 -21.33 31.00
N GLU A 470 9.39 -21.72 29.73
CA GLU A 470 8.44 -22.68 29.17
C GLU A 470 8.92 -24.10 29.46
N THR A 471 8.00 -24.97 29.89
CA THR A 471 8.32 -26.40 30.04
C THR A 471 8.40 -27.05 28.67
N TYR A 472 9.08 -28.21 28.57
CA TYR A 472 9.13 -28.92 27.29
C TYR A 472 7.73 -29.36 26.81
N ALA A 473 6.84 -29.73 27.74
CA ALA A 473 5.47 -30.10 27.40
C ALA A 473 4.68 -28.91 26.83
N ASP A 474 4.72 -27.75 27.50
CA ASP A 474 4.06 -26.53 27.02
C ASP A 474 4.59 -26.11 25.64
N TYR A 475 5.91 -26.23 25.45
CA TYR A 475 6.57 -25.97 24.16
C TYR A 475 6.05 -26.90 23.06
N CYS A 476 5.99 -28.22 23.30
CA CYS A 476 5.47 -29.17 22.34
C CYS A 476 4.01 -28.87 21.97
N SER A 477 3.14 -28.62 22.95
CA SER A 477 1.74 -28.24 22.69
C SER A 477 1.63 -26.97 21.86
N ARG A 478 2.52 -25.99 22.06
CA ARG A 478 2.57 -24.77 21.26
C ARG A 478 3.03 -25.04 19.82
N MET A 479 4.07 -25.85 19.61
CA MET A 479 4.53 -26.21 18.25
C MET A 479 3.49 -27.02 17.49
N GLU A 480 2.80 -27.93 18.19
CA GLU A 480 1.67 -28.69 17.65
C GLU A 480 0.54 -27.74 17.22
N SER A 481 0.22 -26.72 18.02
CA SER A 481 -0.78 -25.71 17.64
C SER A 481 -0.39 -24.88 16.40
N TYR A 482 0.91 -24.78 16.09
CA TYR A 482 1.42 -24.14 14.87
C TYR A 482 1.51 -25.09 13.67
N GLY A 483 1.27 -26.39 13.89
CA GLY A 483 1.39 -27.42 12.85
C GLY A 483 2.83 -27.73 12.45
N ILE A 484 3.79 -27.59 13.37
CA ILE A 484 5.22 -27.86 13.11
C ILE A 484 5.82 -28.84 14.12
N GLN A 485 6.94 -29.46 13.75
CA GLN A 485 7.66 -30.38 14.61
C GLN A 485 8.42 -29.60 15.70
N PRO A 486 8.27 -29.97 16.99
CA PRO A 486 9.07 -29.38 18.05
C PRO A 486 10.52 -29.86 17.98
N MET A 487 11.43 -29.01 18.45
CA MET A 487 12.79 -29.43 18.80
C MET A 487 12.77 -30.69 19.66
N THR A 488 13.78 -31.53 19.47
CA THR A 488 14.02 -32.66 20.37
C THR A 488 14.28 -32.16 21.79
N LYS A 489 13.95 -32.98 22.79
CA LYS A 489 14.21 -32.65 24.20
C LYS A 489 15.69 -32.37 24.46
N GLY A 490 16.59 -33.08 23.77
CA GLY A 490 18.03 -32.86 23.85
C GLY A 490 18.43 -31.47 23.36
N SER A 491 17.98 -31.09 22.16
CA SER A 491 18.25 -29.75 21.59
C SER A 491 17.63 -28.63 22.41
N VAL A 492 16.47 -28.84 23.03
CA VAL A 492 15.89 -27.89 23.99
C VAL A 492 16.80 -27.67 25.20
N VAL A 493 17.36 -28.74 25.76
CA VAL A 493 18.28 -28.64 26.91
C VAL A 493 19.55 -27.90 26.49
N LEU A 494 20.14 -28.26 25.35
CA LEU A 494 21.32 -27.58 24.81
C LEU A 494 21.04 -26.10 24.54
N PHE A 495 19.93 -25.79 23.88
CA PHE A 495 19.52 -24.41 23.62
C PHE A 495 19.33 -23.60 24.90
N LYS A 496 18.71 -24.17 25.94
CA LYS A 496 18.59 -23.47 27.23
C LYS A 496 19.95 -23.24 27.90
N GLN A 497 20.93 -24.09 27.64
CA GLN A 497 22.31 -23.93 28.13
C GLN A 497 23.09 -22.84 27.38
N THR A 498 22.70 -22.47 26.15
CA THR A 498 23.33 -21.39 25.38
C THR A 498 22.82 -19.99 25.76
N ILE A 499 21.82 -19.87 26.63
CA ILE A 499 21.32 -18.59 27.11
C ILE A 499 22.22 -18.09 28.24
N PRO A 500 22.75 -16.86 28.16
CA PRO A 500 23.61 -16.31 29.21
C PRO A 500 22.91 -16.31 30.57
N ARG A 501 23.65 -16.70 31.60
CA ARG A 501 23.16 -16.80 32.97
C ARG A 501 23.41 -15.50 33.71
N ASN A 502 22.62 -15.26 34.75
CA ASN A 502 22.73 -14.02 35.53
C ASN A 502 24.09 -13.86 36.23
N TRP A 503 24.78 -14.97 36.53
CA TRP A 503 26.06 -15.00 37.26
C TRP A 503 27.32 -14.95 36.38
N GLU A 504 27.20 -15.06 35.05
CA GLU A 504 28.35 -14.93 34.13
C GLU A 504 28.74 -13.46 34.01
N GLU A 505 29.85 -12.98 34.57
CA GLU A 505 30.12 -11.54 34.64
C GLU A 505 30.54 -10.95 33.28
N ASP A 506 31.19 -11.74 32.44
CA ASP A 506 31.69 -11.33 31.13
C ASP A 506 31.53 -12.41 30.04
N PHE A 507 31.88 -12.05 28.80
CA PHE A 507 31.76 -12.94 27.65
C PHE A 507 32.74 -14.12 27.70
N GLN A 508 33.89 -13.98 28.38
CA GLN A 508 34.87 -15.07 28.50
C GLN A 508 34.30 -16.19 29.37
N GLU A 509 33.64 -15.85 30.48
CA GLU A 509 32.96 -16.83 31.33
C GLU A 509 31.86 -17.57 30.58
N TYR A 510 31.04 -16.85 29.81
CA TYR A 510 30.03 -17.44 28.94
C TYR A 510 30.65 -18.37 27.88
N GLU A 511 31.77 -17.99 27.27
CA GLU A 511 32.46 -18.80 26.28
C GLU A 511 33.08 -20.07 26.89
N ILE A 512 33.65 -19.98 28.09
CA ILE A 512 34.19 -21.15 28.82
C ILE A 512 33.08 -22.16 29.09
N ILE A 513 31.92 -21.70 29.58
CA ILE A 513 30.77 -22.55 29.84
C ILE A 513 30.23 -23.14 28.53
N GLY A 514 30.13 -22.33 27.47
CA GLY A 514 29.73 -22.77 26.14
C GLY A 514 30.64 -23.89 25.60
N ASN A 515 31.95 -23.72 25.75
CA ASN A 515 32.95 -24.71 25.33
C ASN A 515 32.90 -25.98 26.19
N TYR A 516 32.65 -25.86 27.50
CA TYR A 516 32.48 -27.00 28.42
C TYR A 516 31.32 -27.90 28.02
N PHE A 517 30.21 -27.32 27.54
CA PHE A 517 29.05 -28.07 27.03
C PHE A 517 29.18 -28.44 25.55
N ASN A 518 30.33 -28.20 24.92
CA ASN A 518 30.58 -28.44 23.49
C ASN A 518 29.56 -27.74 22.57
N LEU A 519 29.13 -26.54 22.96
CA LEU A 519 28.13 -25.72 22.24
C LEU A 519 28.76 -24.87 21.12
N SER A 520 29.97 -25.21 20.67
CA SER A 520 30.74 -24.45 19.68
C SER A 520 29.99 -24.26 18.36
N ASN A 521 29.12 -25.20 17.99
CA ASN A 521 28.26 -25.14 16.80
C ASN A 521 26.86 -24.51 17.07
N MET A 522 26.55 -24.14 18.31
CA MET A 522 25.29 -23.54 18.76
C MET A 522 25.53 -22.22 19.54
N LYS A 523 26.60 -21.46 19.23
CA LYS A 523 26.83 -20.15 19.88
C LYS A 523 25.64 -19.22 19.61
N ALA A 524 24.83 -18.98 20.64
CA ALA A 524 23.65 -18.12 20.56
C ALA A 524 23.97 -16.62 20.66
N TYR A 525 25.17 -16.28 21.14
CA TYR A 525 25.60 -14.89 21.35
C TYR A 525 27.07 -14.76 21.01
N ASP A 526 27.42 -13.73 20.23
CA ASP A 526 28.78 -13.17 20.26
C ASP A 526 28.94 -12.16 21.40
N GLU A 527 30.12 -11.57 21.55
CA GLU A 527 30.45 -10.62 22.62
C GLU A 527 29.48 -9.43 22.67
N ILE A 528 29.09 -8.91 21.50
CA ILE A 528 28.15 -7.78 21.41
C ILE A 528 26.77 -8.24 21.88
N GLU A 529 26.30 -9.39 21.37
CA GLU A 529 24.99 -9.94 21.71
C GLU A 529 24.91 -10.30 23.20
N PHE A 530 25.97 -10.88 23.78
CA PHE A 530 26.07 -11.19 25.21
C PHE A 530 26.00 -9.91 26.03
N THR A 531 26.76 -8.88 25.65
CA THR A 531 26.77 -7.58 26.33
C THR A 531 25.38 -6.94 26.28
N VAL A 532 24.72 -6.96 25.12
CA VAL A 532 23.35 -6.45 24.95
C VAL A 532 22.37 -7.24 25.80
N PHE A 533 22.44 -8.58 25.78
CA PHE A 533 21.59 -9.44 26.59
C PHE A 533 21.77 -9.17 28.09
N LYS A 534 23.00 -9.11 28.60
CA LYS A 534 23.26 -8.82 30.03
C LYS A 534 22.74 -7.47 30.48
N ASN A 535 22.76 -6.51 29.57
CA ASN A 535 22.27 -5.17 29.78
C ASN A 535 20.74 -5.04 29.76
N ILE A 536 20.03 -5.96 29.10
CA ILE A 536 18.57 -5.93 28.95
C ILE A 536 17.89 -6.97 29.87
N ALA A 537 18.54 -8.09 30.12
CA ALA A 537 18.02 -9.17 30.94
C ALA A 537 17.81 -8.68 32.39
N PRO A 538 16.67 -9.00 33.02
CA PRO A 538 16.44 -8.63 34.41
C PRO A 538 17.39 -9.40 35.34
N TYR A 539 18.05 -8.70 36.26
CA TYR A 539 18.90 -9.35 37.25
C TYR A 539 18.06 -10.00 38.35
N ALA A 540 18.57 -11.08 38.94
CA ALA A 540 17.88 -11.77 40.04
C ALA A 540 17.60 -10.84 41.25
N HIS A 541 18.49 -9.88 41.53
CA HIS A 541 18.33 -8.91 42.61
C HIS A 541 17.39 -7.74 42.26
N GLU A 542 17.09 -7.51 40.96
CA GLU A 542 16.07 -6.55 40.52
C GLU A 542 14.64 -7.01 40.84
N LYS A 543 14.48 -8.22 41.43
CA LYS A 543 13.21 -8.68 42.03
C LYS A 543 12.67 -7.71 43.08
N TYR A 544 13.53 -6.91 43.72
CA TYR A 544 13.20 -6.01 44.82
C TYR A 544 13.28 -4.51 44.46
N VAL A 545 13.53 -4.18 43.19
CA VAL A 545 13.76 -2.80 42.74
C VAL A 545 12.62 -2.33 41.82
N THR A 546 12.26 -1.05 41.90
CA THR A 546 11.20 -0.42 41.09
C THR A 546 11.44 -0.58 39.59
N TYR A 547 10.38 -0.79 38.82
CA TYR A 547 10.40 -0.88 37.34
C TYR A 547 11.16 0.27 36.66
N SER A 548 11.14 1.47 37.27
CA SER A 548 11.93 2.64 36.84
C SER A 548 13.44 2.41 36.82
N THR A 549 13.99 1.59 37.72
CA THR A 549 15.44 1.32 37.80
C THR A 549 15.88 0.36 36.71
N TYR A 550 15.08 -0.68 36.47
CA TYR A 550 15.26 -1.59 35.33
C TYR A 550 15.20 -0.82 34.00
N THR A 551 14.15 -0.04 33.77
CA THR A 551 14.01 0.72 32.52
C THR A 551 15.12 1.76 32.34
N SER A 552 15.58 2.40 33.41
CA SER A 552 16.71 3.34 33.37
C SER A 552 18.03 2.64 33.02
N ARG A 553 18.29 1.44 33.58
CA ARG A 553 19.46 0.62 33.21
C ARG A 553 19.42 0.23 31.73
N VAL A 554 18.30 -0.34 31.28
CA VAL A 554 18.13 -0.76 29.89
C VAL A 554 18.29 0.44 28.94
N LYS A 555 17.70 1.60 29.27
CA LYS A 555 17.84 2.84 28.49
C LYS A 555 19.30 3.29 28.39
N ASN A 556 20.01 3.32 29.52
CA ASN A 556 21.42 3.71 29.56
C ASN A 556 22.32 2.73 28.79
N SER A 557 22.02 1.42 28.83
CA SER A 557 22.81 0.43 28.12
C SER A 557 22.57 0.42 26.61
N VAL A 558 21.32 0.63 26.17
CA VAL A 558 21.00 0.82 24.73
C VAL A 558 21.78 2.00 24.14
N ILE A 559 21.82 3.12 24.87
CA ILE A 559 22.60 4.32 24.49
C ILE A 559 24.10 4.01 24.40
N LYS A 560 24.65 3.28 25.38
CA LYS A 560 26.08 2.92 25.42
C LYS A 560 26.50 1.96 24.30
N CYS A 561 25.62 1.03 23.89
CA CYS A 561 25.91 0.08 22.82
C CYS A 561 25.87 0.68 21.41
N LYS A 562 25.69 2.01 21.26
CA LYS A 562 25.47 2.71 19.97
C LYS A 562 24.32 2.13 19.14
N ILE A 563 23.39 1.40 19.78
CA ILE A 563 22.18 0.93 19.13
C ILE A 563 21.23 2.12 19.12
N GLN A 564 21.07 2.76 17.98
CA GLN A 564 20.08 3.83 17.80
C GLN A 564 18.69 3.18 17.78
N LEU A 565 18.11 2.92 18.95
CA LEU A 565 16.69 2.63 19.06
C LEU A 565 15.96 3.96 19.25
N ASN A 566 14.92 4.19 18.45
CA ASN A 566 13.98 5.27 18.73
C ASN A 566 13.09 4.93 19.94
N ASP A 567 12.40 5.92 20.50
CA ASP A 567 11.58 5.74 21.71
C ASP A 567 10.47 4.68 21.55
N LYS A 568 9.96 4.48 20.33
CA LYS A 568 8.95 3.46 20.02
C LYS A 568 9.57 2.06 20.05
N GLU A 569 10.71 1.86 19.39
CA GLU A 569 11.46 0.59 19.39
C GLU A 569 11.91 0.21 20.81
N PHE A 570 12.32 1.20 21.60
CA PHE A 570 12.65 1.00 23.00
C PHE A 570 11.43 0.59 23.84
N SER A 571 10.29 1.27 23.65
CA SER A 571 9.04 0.91 24.32
C SER A 571 8.57 -0.50 23.95
N ASP A 572 8.65 -0.87 22.68
CA ASP A 572 8.28 -2.20 22.18
C ASP A 572 9.21 -3.28 22.75
N LEU A 573 10.52 -3.03 22.81
CA LEU A 573 11.51 -3.91 23.44
C LEU A 573 11.19 -4.16 24.92
N ILE A 574 10.87 -3.11 25.68
CA ILE A 574 10.53 -3.20 27.11
C ILE A 574 9.19 -3.89 27.34
N SER A 575 8.20 -3.69 26.45
CA SER A 575 6.86 -4.29 26.58
C SER A 575 6.84 -5.82 26.39
N LYS A 576 7.87 -6.39 25.77
CA LYS A 576 8.07 -7.84 25.64
C LYS A 576 8.41 -8.53 26.98
N TYR A 577 8.73 -7.76 28.02
CA TYR A 577 8.92 -8.26 29.38
C TYR A 577 7.64 -8.07 30.22
N PRO A 578 7.24 -9.05 31.05
CA PRO A 578 5.94 -9.03 31.71
C PRO A 578 5.73 -7.79 32.59
N LYS A 579 4.59 -7.12 32.40
CA LYS A 579 4.12 -6.02 33.28
C LYS A 579 3.82 -6.56 34.68
N ILE A 580 4.01 -5.67 35.66
CA ILE A 580 4.26 -5.92 37.09
C ILE A 580 3.25 -6.81 37.84
N ASN A 581 2.03 -7.06 37.33
CA ASN A 581 0.97 -7.58 38.20
C ASN A 581 0.60 -9.06 38.09
N GLU A 582 1.22 -9.87 37.22
CA GLU A 582 1.11 -11.32 37.40
C GLU A 582 2.38 -12.07 36.95
N THR A 583 2.96 -12.79 37.92
CA THR A 583 3.94 -13.88 37.77
C THR A 583 5.42 -13.57 37.50
N ARG A 584 5.94 -12.40 37.90
CA ARG A 584 7.41 -12.24 38.08
C ARG A 584 7.95 -13.10 39.23
N VAL A 585 7.15 -13.29 40.28
CA VAL A 585 7.45 -14.18 41.42
C VAL A 585 7.48 -15.64 40.96
N LYS A 586 6.46 -16.11 40.23
CA LYS A 586 6.47 -17.47 39.65
C LYS A 586 7.56 -17.68 38.59
N TYR A 587 7.93 -16.65 37.83
CA TYR A 587 9.05 -16.68 36.86
C TYR A 587 10.40 -16.91 37.56
N VAL A 588 10.65 -16.19 38.65
CA VAL A 588 11.87 -16.36 39.46
C VAL A 588 11.84 -17.68 40.25
N GLU A 589 10.70 -18.08 40.81
CA GLU A 589 10.55 -19.38 41.48
C GLU A 589 10.78 -20.57 40.53
N ARG A 590 10.32 -20.48 39.28
CA ARG A 590 10.60 -21.48 38.24
C ARG A 590 12.06 -21.48 37.81
N LEU A 591 12.71 -20.31 37.69
CA LEU A 591 14.14 -20.24 37.38
C LEU A 591 14.99 -20.88 38.49
N ILE A 592 14.60 -20.72 39.76
CA ILE A 592 15.29 -21.31 40.91
C ILE A 592 15.02 -22.81 41.01
N SER A 593 13.83 -23.31 40.65
CA SER A 593 13.52 -24.75 40.70
C SER A 593 14.19 -25.60 39.59
N PHE A 594 14.89 -24.97 38.65
CA PHE A 594 15.60 -25.62 37.54
C PHE A 594 17.13 -25.51 37.64
N CYS A 595 17.64 -24.77 38.64
CA CYS A 595 19.03 -24.88 39.11
C CYS A 595 19.09 -25.94 40.20
#